data_AF-A0A6M0EXD9-F1
#
_entry.id   AF-A0A6M0EXD9-F1
#
_cell.length_a   1.000
_cell.length_b   1.000
_cell.length_c   1.000
_cell.angle_alpha   90.00
_cell.angle_beta   90.00
_cell.angle_gamma   90.00
#
_symmetry.space_group_name_H-M   'P 1'
#
loop_
_entity.id
_entity.type
_entity.pdbx_description
1 polymer ?
#
loop_
_entity_poly.entity_id
_entity_poly.type
_entity_poly.pdbx_seq_one_letter_code
_entity_poly.pdbx_strand_id
1 'polypeptide(L)' 'MPDFKSMPTPQLKTYVLGHRSDVEAVRELFRRRSPDSQATIYPAPLSEETRRQTQNAIEERISRNSDFG' A
#
# COMPACT_ATOMS: atom_id res chain seq x y z
N MET A 1 16.94 -3.81 18.48
CA MET A 1 16.04 -3.56 17.32
C MET A 1 14.93 -4.60 17.34
N PRO A 2 13.69 -4.23 17.01
CA PRO A 2 12.59 -5.19 16.88
C PRO A 2 12.87 -6.21 15.77
N ASP A 3 12.29 -7.41 15.88
CA ASP A 3 12.29 -8.38 14.78
C ASP A 3 11.14 -8.08 13.82
N PHE A 4 11.43 -7.26 12.80
CA PHE A 4 10.44 -6.87 11.79
C PHE A 4 10.02 -8.02 10.87
N LYS A 5 10.82 -9.08 10.73
CA LYS A 5 10.49 -10.21 9.85
C LYS A 5 9.32 -11.00 10.42
N SER A 6 9.34 -11.24 11.73
CA SER A 6 8.29 -11.99 12.44
C SER A 6 7.08 -11.14 12.82
N MET A 7 7.16 -9.82 12.67
CA MET A 7 6.09 -8.90 13.07
C MET A 7 4.87 -9.02 12.13
N PRO A 8 3.62 -9.11 12.63
CA PRO A 8 2.43 -9.05 11.80
C PRO A 8 2.34 -7.74 11.01
N THR A 9 1.84 -7.80 9.77
CA THR A 9 1.78 -6.62 8.87
C THR A 9 1.07 -5.40 9.49
N PRO A 10 -0.06 -5.54 10.21
CA PRO A 10 -0.69 -4.39 10.87
C PRO A 10 0.22 -3.73 11.92
N GLN A 11 0.91 -4.53 12.73
CA GLN A 11 1.83 -4.03 13.75
C GLN A 11 3.04 -3.34 13.12
N LEU A 12 3.60 -3.93 12.06
CA LEU A 12 4.73 -3.33 11.32
C LEU A 12 4.34 -1.99 10.70
N LYS A 13 3.14 -1.86 10.14
CA LYS A 13 2.62 -0.58 9.62
C LYS A 13 2.52 0.47 10.72
N THR A 14 1.93 0.13 11.86
CA THR A 14 1.83 1.05 13.01
C THR A 14 3.21 1.49 13.50
N TYR A 15 4.18 0.56 13.59
CA TYR A 15 5.55 0.89 13.97
C TYR A 15 6.19 1.88 12.99
N VAL A 16 6.14 1.59 11.68
CA VAL A 16 6.72 2.44 10.63
C VAL A 16 6.11 3.85 10.63
N LEU A 17 4.79 3.97 10.90
CA LEU A 17 4.13 5.26 10.99
C LEU A 17 4.67 6.14 12.12
N GLY A 18 5.05 5.53 13.26
CA GLY A 18 5.69 6.21 14.39
C GLY A 18 7.20 6.40 14.25
N HIS A 19 7.87 5.62 13.39
CA HIS A 19 9.33 5.56 13.26
C HIS A 19 9.74 5.67 11.78
N ARG A 20 9.33 6.76 11.12
CA ARG A 20 9.49 6.91 9.67
C ARG A 20 10.94 6.92 9.17
N SER A 21 11.90 7.19 10.05
CA SER A 21 13.34 7.19 9.75
C SER A 21 14.02 5.84 9.99
N ASP A 22 13.33 4.84 10.56
CA ASP A 22 13.87 3.49 10.74
C ASP A 22 13.86 2.74 9.40
N VAL A 23 14.97 2.85 8.67
CA VAL A 23 15.12 2.31 7.31
C VAL A 23 14.89 0.80 7.27
N GLU A 24 15.27 0.06 8.31
CA GLU A 24 15.08 -1.40 8.34
C GLU A 24 13.60 -1.77 8.50
N ALA A 25 12.84 -1.04 9.32
CA ALA A 25 11.40 -1.23 9.42
C ALA A 25 10.68 -0.91 8.10
N VAL A 26 11.06 0.20 7.46
CA VAL A 26 10.52 0.60 6.15
C VAL A 26 10.85 -0.47 5.09
N ARG A 27 12.10 -0.92 5.03
CA ARG A 27 12.55 -1.93 4.09
C ARG A 27 11.78 -3.24 4.24
N GLU A 28 11.58 -3.70 5.47
CA GLU A 28 10.85 -4.93 5.73
C GLU A 28 9.36 -4.80 5.36
N LEU A 29 8.75 -3.63 5.57
CA LEU A 29 7.40 -3.37 5.09
C LEU A 29 7.31 -3.42 3.56
N PHE A 30 8.27 -2.82 2.84
CA PHE A 30 8.31 -2.82 1.38
C PHE A 30 8.52 -4.22 0.78
N ARG A 31 9.26 -5.11 1.45
CA ARG A 31 9.45 -6.50 1.01
C ARG A 31 8.14 -7.30 0.95
N ARG A 32 7.10 -6.88 1.67
CA ARG A 32 5.79 -7.53 1.70
C ARG A 32 4.86 -7.09 0.57
N ARG A 33 5.30 -6.17 -0.29
CA ARG A 33 4.55 -5.78 -1.49
C ARG A 33 4.47 -6.98 -2.44
N SER A 34 3.35 -7.13 -3.14
CA SER A 34 3.25 -8.06 -4.26
C SER A 34 4.33 -7.76 -5.31
N PRO A 35 4.90 -8.77 -5.97
CA PRO A 35 5.78 -8.56 -7.12
C PRO A 35 5.09 -7.73 -8.21
N ASP A 36 5.87 -6.97 -8.99
CA ASP A 36 5.29 -6.10 -10.05
C ASP A 36 4.51 -6.90 -11.10
N SER A 37 4.90 -8.16 -11.36
CA SER A 37 4.18 -9.07 -12.27
C SER A 37 2.77 -9.47 -11.79
N GLN A 38 2.48 -9.26 -10.51
CA GLN A 38 1.19 -9.56 -9.87
C GLN A 38 0.50 -8.30 -9.34
N ALA A 39 1.14 -7.14 -9.45
CA ALA A 39 0.59 -5.89 -8.97
C ALA A 39 -0.34 -5.27 -10.02
N THR A 40 -1.48 -4.73 -9.59
CA THR A 40 -2.26 -3.83 -10.44
C THR A 40 -1.51 -2.50 -10.51
N ILE A 41 -0.99 -2.16 -11.70
CA ILE A 41 -0.25 -0.92 -11.94
C ILE A 41 -1.20 0.09 -12.58
N TYR A 42 -1.37 1.24 -11.92
CA TYR A 42 -2.11 2.37 -12.48
C TYR A 42 -1.13 3.40 -13.06
N PRO A 43 -1.35 3.88 -14.30
CA PRO A 43 -0.50 4.92 -14.88
C PRO A 43 -0.66 6.24 -14.12
N ALA A 44 0.35 7.10 -14.22
CA ALA A 44 0.29 8.44 -13.63
C ALA A 44 -0.87 9.26 -14.25
N PRO A 45 -1.70 9.97 -13.45
CA PRO A 45 -2.91 10.66 -13.90
C PRO A 45 -2.60 12.00 -14.60
N LEU A 46 -1.87 11.94 -15.72
CA LEU A 46 -1.40 13.10 -16.47
C LEU A 46 -2.34 13.52 -17.61
N SER A 47 -3.10 12.57 -18.14
CA SER A 47 -4.13 12.77 -19.16
C SER A 47 -5.54 12.66 -18.56
N GLU A 48 -6.57 13.09 -19.29
CA GLU A 48 -7.95 12.90 -18.85
C GLU A 48 -8.31 11.41 -18.70
N GLU A 49 -7.87 10.58 -19.64
CA GLU A 49 -8.09 9.12 -19.60
C GLU A 49 -7.48 8.49 -18.34
N THR A 50 -6.20 8.79 -18.05
CA THR A 50 -5.50 8.23 -16.88
C THR A 50 -6.04 8.78 -15.55
N ARG A 51 -6.53 10.02 -15.53
CA ARG A 51 -7.29 10.57 -14.39
C ARG A 51 -8.58 9.79 -14.16
N ARG A 52 -9.33 9.48 -15.22
CA ARG A 52 -10.58 8.71 -15.13
C ARG A 52 -10.34 7.29 -14.65
N GLN A 53 -9.30 6.62 -15.16
CA GLN A 53 -8.88 5.30 -14.67
C GLN A 53 -8.56 5.34 -13.15
N THR A 54 -7.82 6.36 -12.71
CA THR A 54 -7.49 6.54 -11.29
C THR A 54 -8.74 6.77 -10.45
N GLN A 55 -9.66 7.64 -10.92
CA GLN A 55 -10.92 7.92 -10.22
C GLN A 55 -11.77 6.67 -10.04
N ASN A 56 -12.00 5.92 -11.12
CA ASN A 56 -12.77 4.67 -11.08
C ASN A 56 -12.17 3.66 -10.11
N ALA A 57 -10.84 3.50 -10.13
CA ALA A 57 -10.15 2.59 -9.21
C ALA A 57 -10.31 2.97 -7.74
N ILE A 58 -10.30 4.27 -7.43
CA ILE A 58 -10.56 4.78 -6.07
C ILE A 58 -12.01 4.49 -5.67
N GLU A 59 -12.97 4.80 -6.54
CA GLU A 59 -14.40 4.56 -6.29
C GLU A 59 -14.69 3.08 -6.05
N GLU A 60 -14.20 2.19 -6.92
CA GLU A 60 -14.32 0.74 -6.75
C GLU A 60 -13.73 0.27 -5.41
N ARG A 61 -12.59 0.83 -4.99
CA ARG A 61 -11.93 0.47 -3.74
C ARG A 61 -12.75 0.92 -2.53
N ILE A 62 -13.34 2.12 -2.58
CA ILE A 62 -14.21 2.65 -1.53
C ILE A 62 -15.46 1.78 -1.43
N SER A 63 -16.15 1.52 -2.54
CA SER A 63 -17.35 0.67 -2.58
C SER A 63 -17.07 -0.72 -2.00
N ARG A 64 -15.97 -1.35 -2.42
CA ARG A 64 -15.55 -2.65 -1.88
C ARG A 64 -15.28 -2.62 -0.37
N ASN A 65 -14.79 -1.51 0.16
CA ASN A 65 -14.53 -1.38 1.60
C ASN A 65 -15.79 -1.01 2.39
N SER A 66 -16.76 -0.31 1.80
CA SER A 66 -18.04 0.00 2.44
C SER A 66 -18.96 -1.22 2.55
N ASP A 67 -18.80 -2.24 1.71
CA ASP A 67 -19.54 -3.51 1.80
C ASP A 67 -19.12 -4.39 3.00
N PHE A 68 -18.09 -3.98 3.75
CA PHE A 68 -17.64 -4.62 5.00
C PHE A 68 -17.87 -3.71 6.24
N GLY A 69 -18.77 -2.74 6.14
CA GLY A 69 -19.21 -1.87 7.25
C GLY A 69 -20.31 -2.50 8.10
#